data_AF-A0A373FD22-F1
#
_entry.id   AF-A0A373FD22-F1
#
_cell.length_a   1.000
_cell.length_b   1.000
_cell.length_c   1.000
_cell.angle_alpha   90.00
_cell.angle_beta   90.00
_cell.angle_gamma   90.00
#
_symmetry.space_group_name_H-M   'P 1'
#
loop_
_entity.id
_entity.type
_entity.pdbx_description
1 polymer ?
#
loop_
_entity_poly.entity_id
_entity_poly.type
_entity_poly.pdbx_seq_one_letter_code
_entity_poly.pdbx_strand_id
1 'polypeptide(L)' 'MTSVNAVLLDPSTSNSLRQRLQADLTRDPLDALNDAECLLELSQLRVKEVLSAHTCSPREEG' A
#
# COMPACT_ATOMS: atom_id res chain seq x y z
N MET A 1 -3.42 5.63 -16.40
CA MET A 1 -2.47 5.29 -15.32
C MET A 1 -2.14 6.57 -14.57
N THR A 2 -2.29 6.59 -13.26
CA THR A 2 -1.85 7.71 -12.41
C THR A 2 -0.33 7.70 -12.38
N SER A 3 0.32 8.81 -12.75
CA SER A 3 1.79 8.90 -12.70
C SER A 3 2.26 9.06 -11.25
N VAL A 4 3.52 8.68 -10.96
CA VAL A 4 4.13 8.92 -9.65
C VAL A 4 4.03 10.41 -9.26
N ASN A 5 4.28 11.32 -10.20
CA ASN A 5 4.12 12.76 -9.98
C ASN A 5 2.69 13.17 -9.63
N ALA A 6 1.68 12.57 -10.26
CA ALA A 6 0.28 12.86 -9.91
C ALA A 6 -0.04 12.41 -8.47
N VAL A 7 0.48 11.26 -8.04
CA VAL A 7 0.31 10.78 -6.65
C VAL A 7 1.03 11.67 -5.65
N LEU A 8 2.24 12.16 -5.99
CA LEU A 8 3.02 13.05 -5.12
C LEU A 8 2.39 14.45 -4.97
N LEU A 9 1.66 14.92 -5.98
CA LEU A 9 0.99 16.22 -5.96
C LEU A 9 -0.42 16.17 -5.38
N ASP A 10 -1.00 14.98 -5.23
CA ASP A 10 -2.33 14.81 -4.67
C ASP A 10 -2.30 15.07 -3.14
N PRO A 11 -3.04 16.08 -2.64
CA PRO A 11 -3.08 16.41 -1.22
C PRO A 11 -3.75 15.33 -0.36
N SER A 12 -4.54 14.42 -0.95
CA SER A 12 -5.15 13.29 -0.27
C SER A 12 -4.18 12.12 -0.06
N THR A 13 -3.04 12.12 -0.76
CA THR A 13 -2.00 11.10 -0.59
C THR A 13 -1.39 11.18 0.81
N SER A 14 -1.35 10.05 1.51
CA SER A 14 -0.77 9.96 2.85
C SER A 14 0.72 10.36 2.85
N ASN A 15 1.17 10.99 3.93
CA ASN A 15 2.58 11.38 4.08
C ASN A 15 3.52 10.18 3.94
N SER A 16 3.14 9.03 4.51
CA SER A 16 3.94 7.80 4.43
C SER A 16 4.12 7.31 2.99
N LEU A 17 3.07 7.36 2.17
CA LEU A 17 3.16 6.95 0.76
C LEU A 17 4.02 7.94 -0.05
N ARG A 18 3.86 9.25 0.20
CA ARG A 18 4.71 10.29 -0.42
C ARG A 18 6.20 10.07 -0.11
N GLN A 19 6.54 9.84 1.15
CA GLN A 19 7.93 9.61 1.57
C GLN A 19 8.53 8.36 0.92
N ARG A 20 7.77 7.27 0.84
CA ARG A 20 8.23 6.04 0.20
C ARG A 20 8.51 6.25 -1.29
N LEU A 21 7.57 6.85 -2.01
CA LEU A 21 7.73 7.16 -3.43
C LEU A 21 8.94 8.08 -3.68
N GLN A 22 9.15 9.09 -2.83
CA GLN A 22 10.31 9.97 -2.93
C GLN A 22 11.63 9.25 -2.68
N ALA A 23 11.68 8.32 -1.72
CA ALA A 23 12.87 7.51 -1.46
C ALA A 23 13.20 6.62 -2.67
N ASP A 24 12.18 5.95 -3.23
CA ASP A 24 12.35 5.03 -4.36
C ASP A 24 12.84 5.74 -5.63
N LEU A 25 12.53 7.03 -5.83
CA LEU A 25 13.06 7.85 -6.94
C LEU A 25 14.58 8.06 -6.91
N THR A 26 15.22 7.88 -5.74
CA THR A 26 16.66 8.14 -5.56
C THR A 26 17.51 6.87 -5.47
N ARG A 27 16.87 5.69 -5.49
CA ARG A 27 17.52 4.38 -5.34
C ARG A 27 17.79 3.73 -6.67
N ASP A 28 18.55 2.63 -6.63
CA ASP A 28 18.67 1.74 -7.78
C ASP A 28 17.26 1.28 -8.22
N PRO A 29 16.93 1.37 -9.52
CA PRO A 29 15.58 1.08 -10.01
C PRO A 29 15.18 -0.39 -9.86
N LEU A 30 16.12 -1.34 -9.87
CA LEU A 30 15.81 -2.76 -9.70
C LEU A 30 15.50 -3.06 -8.23
N ASP A 31 16.27 -2.49 -7.30
CA ASP A 31 16.00 -2.63 -5.87
C ASP A 31 14.68 -1.97 -5.48
N ALA A 32 14.41 -0.76 -6.01
CA ALA A 32 13.17 -0.05 -5.77
C ALA A 32 11.95 -0.84 -6.29
N LEU A 33 12.07 -1.48 -7.46
CA LEU A 33 11.01 -2.31 -8.01
C LEU A 33 10.77 -3.57 -7.17
N ASN A 34 11.82 -4.30 -6.80
CA ASN A 34 11.72 -5.48 -5.94
C ASN A 34 11.04 -5.15 -4.61
N ASP A 35 11.42 -4.03 -3.99
CA ASP A 35 10.83 -3.58 -2.73
C ASP A 35 9.36 -3.19 -2.88
N ALA A 36 8.97 -2.62 -4.03
CA ALA A 36 7.59 -2.29 -4.33
C ALA A 36 6.72 -3.54 -4.53
N GLU A 37 7.25 -4.57 -5.22
CA GLU A 37 6.58 -5.86 -5.38
C GLU A 37 6.36 -6.57 -4.03
N CYS A 38 7.41 -6.61 -3.19
CA CYS A 38 7.30 -7.17 -1.84
C CYS A 38 6.27 -6.42 -0.98
N LEU A 39 6.26 -5.08 -1.04
CA LEU A 39 5.30 -4.28 -0.29
C LEU A 39 3.85 -4.51 -0.77
N LEU A 40 3.66 -4.70 -2.07
CA LEU A 40 2.35 -5.02 -2.64
C LEU A 40 1.84 -6.37 -2.11
N GLU A 41 2.67 -7.40 -2.10
CA GLU A 41 2.32 -8.73 -1.59
C GLU A 41 1.93 -8.65 -0.11
N LEU A 42 2.73 -7.99 0.72
CA LEU A 42 2.43 -7.79 2.15
C LEU A 42 1.12 -7.02 2.37
N SER A 43 0.87 -5.99 1.55
CA SER A 43 -0.36 -5.21 1.63
C SER A 43 -1.59 -6.04 1.29
N GLN A 44 -1.50 -6.90 0.27
CA GLN A 44 -2.58 -7.83 -0.10
C GLN A 44 -2.87 -8.84 1.00
N LEU A 45 -1.83 -9.43 1.60
CA LEU A 45 -1.97 -10.32 2.75
C LEU A 45 -2.67 -9.60 3.91
N ARG A 46 -2.25 -8.37 4.21
CA ARG A 46 -2.85 -7.58 5.28
C ARG A 46 -4.33 -7.27 5.04
N VAL A 47 -4.69 -6.92 3.80
CA VAL A 47 -6.10 -6.72 3.42
C VAL A 47 -6.89 -8.00 3.61
N LYS A 48 -6.36 -9.14 3.18
CA LYS A 48 -7.02 -10.44 3.35
C LYS A 48 -7.24 -10.77 4.83
N GLU A 49 -6.24 -10.55 5.69
CA GLU A 49 -6.35 -10.74 7.14
C GLU A 49 -7.48 -9.87 7.73
N VAL A 50 -7.46 -8.57 7.42
CA VAL A 50 -8.45 -7.61 7.93
C VAL A 50 -9.85 -8.00 7.47
N LEU A 51 -10.05 -8.25 6.19
CA LEU A 51 -11.36 -8.63 5.66
C LEU A 51 -11.85 -9.96 6.25
N SER A 52 -10.96 -10.95 6.39
CA SER A 52 -11.30 -12.25 6.97
C SER A 52 -11.75 -12.12 8.44
N ALA A 53 -11.08 -11.27 9.22
CA ALA A 53 -11.46 -10.98 10.60
C ALA A 53 -12.83 -10.30 10.71
N HIS A 54 -13.18 -9.41 9.77
CA HIS A 54 -14.48 -8.71 9.79
C HIS A 54 -15.63 -9.57 9.26
N THR A 55 -15.37 -10.53 8.38
CA THR A 55 -16.38 -11.50 7.91
C THR A 55 -16.69 -12.61 8.94
N CYS A 56 -15.85 -12.76 9.97
CA CYS A 56 -16.01 -13.76 11.03
C CYS A 56 -16.53 -13.13 12.34
N SER A 57 -17.32 -12.06 12.27
CA SER A 57 -18.13 -11.65 13.41
C SER A 57 -19.35 -12.58 13.46
N PRO A 58 -19.49 -13.46 14.48
CA PRO A 58 -20.75 -14.17 14.66
C PRO A 58 -21.82 -13.10 14.85
N ARG A 59 -22.87 -13.11 14.02
CA ARG A 59 -24.09 -12.39 14.35
C ARG A 59 -24.57 -13.02 15.66
N GLU A 60 -24.53 -12.26 16.74
CA GLU A 60 -25.33 -12.59 17.92
C GLU A 60 -26.78 -12.50 17.47
N GLU A 61 -27.39 -13.66 17.20
CA GLU A 61 -28.84 -13.78 17.09
C GLU A 61 -29.41 -13.63 18.50
N GLY A 62 -30.11 -12.52 18.72
CA GLY A 62 -30.87 -12.21 19.93
C GLY A 62 -32.10 -11.38 19.57
#